data_AF-A0A2D9HR44-F1
#
_entry.id   AF-A0A2D9HR44-F1
#
_cell.length_a   1.000
_cell.length_b   1.000
_cell.length_c   1.000
_cell.angle_alpha   90.00
_cell.angle_beta   90.00
_cell.angle_gamma   90.00
#
_symmetry.space_group_name_H-M   'P 1'
#
loop_
_entity.id
_entity.type
_entity.pdbx_description
1 polymer ?
#
loop_
_entity_poly.entity_id
_entity_poly.type
_entity_poly.pdbx_seq_one_letter_code
_entity_poly.pdbx_strand_id
1 'polypeptide(L)'
;MDVPALWKRAARAVLATLVLVTAFMGWQASQLEFNYDFEQFFPADHPETQFYRDFRDQFGSDNDFLIVGFEGDSLSQALLAEVDGHVQALRDLPAVESVQSPTRLNLPVRDPLSGMAFQRPLLDWADAEQLSKDLARLRARDDVMGNLVSPSGRAVALTLQHAQGLSKAGCDSLAAAVLAWKADAERGSVHVKGV
;
A
#
# COMPACT_ATOMS: atom_id res chain seq x y z
N MET A 1 -58.56 -37.89 13.28
CA MET A 1 -57.93 -37.50 14.56
C MET A 1 -57.76 -36.00 14.54
N ASP A 2 -58.60 -35.25 15.27
CA ASP A 2 -58.48 -33.79 15.33
C ASP A 2 -57.34 -33.39 16.25
N VAL A 3 -56.38 -32.64 15.70
CA VAL A 3 -55.24 -32.13 16.47
C VAL A 3 -55.77 -31.10 17.47
N PRO A 4 -55.56 -31.27 18.79
CA PRO A 4 -56.12 -30.37 19.79
C PRO A 4 -55.62 -28.93 19.60
N ALA A 5 -56.49 -27.94 19.85
CA ALA A 5 -56.22 -26.53 19.57
C ALA A 5 -54.95 -25.98 20.27
N LEU A 6 -54.58 -26.56 21.42
CA LEU A 6 -53.35 -26.26 22.15
C LEU A 6 -52.09 -26.51 21.30
N TRP A 7 -52.04 -27.64 20.58
CA TRP A 7 -50.91 -28.00 19.72
C TRP A 7 -50.82 -27.07 18.51
N LYS A 8 -51.96 -26.64 17.94
CA LYS A 8 -51.98 -25.66 16.85
C LYS A 8 -51.46 -24.28 17.31
N ARG A 9 -51.79 -23.86 18.54
CA ARG A 9 -51.28 -22.61 19.14
C ARG A 9 -49.78 -22.71 19.43
N ALA A 10 -49.33 -23.81 20.02
CA ALA A 10 -47.92 -24.07 20.29
C ALA A 10 -47.10 -24.09 18.99
N ALA A 11 -47.57 -24.78 17.94
CA ALA A 11 -46.91 -24.82 16.64
C ALA A 11 -46.79 -23.42 16.00
N ARG A 12 -47.85 -22.59 16.08
CA ARG A 12 -47.79 -21.20 15.60
C ARG A 12 -46.80 -20.35 16.39
N ALA A 13 -46.76 -20.51 17.72
CA ALA A 13 -45.80 -19.82 18.57
C ALA A 13 -44.36 -20.23 18.22
N VAL A 14 -44.10 -21.52 18.06
CA VAL A 14 -42.79 -22.05 17.65
C VAL A 14 -42.38 -21.52 16.27
N LEU A 15 -43.28 -21.52 15.29
CA LEU A 15 -43.01 -20.97 13.95
C LEU A 15 -42.74 -19.46 14.00
N ALA A 16 -43.51 -18.70 14.77
CA ALA A 16 -43.28 -17.27 14.94
C ALA A 16 -41.91 -17.00 15.58
N THR A 17 -41.55 -17.75 16.63
CA THR A 17 -40.23 -17.67 17.27
C THR A 17 -39.12 -18.03 16.28
N LEU A 18 -39.28 -19.10 15.49
CA LEU A 18 -38.30 -19.51 14.49
C LEU A 18 -38.07 -18.39 13.47
N VAL A 19 -39.15 -17.81 12.93
CA VAL A 19 -39.05 -16.70 11.97
C VAL A 19 -38.36 -15.49 12.58
N LEU A 20 -38.67 -15.14 13.84
CA LEU A 20 -38.02 -14.03 14.53
C LEU A 20 -36.52 -14.29 14.74
N VAL A 21 -36.13 -15.48 15.17
CA VAL A 21 -34.72 -15.84 15.34
C VAL A 21 -33.99 -15.85 14.00
N THR A 22 -34.60 -16.40 12.94
CA THR A 22 -34.01 -16.39 11.59
C THR A 22 -33.84 -14.98 11.06
N ALA A 23 -34.83 -14.09 11.25
CA ALA A 23 -34.72 -12.69 10.85
C ALA A 23 -33.61 -11.96 11.64
N PHE A 24 -33.52 -12.21 12.94
CA PHE A 24 -32.45 -11.67 13.78
C PHE A 24 -31.06 -12.16 13.34
N MET A 25 -30.91 -13.46 13.05
CA MET A 25 -29.67 -14.01 12.51
C MET A 25 -29.33 -13.43 11.13
N GLY A 26 -30.33 -13.21 10.27
CA GLY A 26 -30.13 -12.54 8.98
C GLY A 26 -29.65 -11.10 9.13
N TRP A 27 -30.19 -10.36 10.10
CA TRP A 27 -29.72 -9.01 10.42
C TRP A 27 -28.29 -9.00 10.99
N GLN A 28 -27.95 -9.94 11.89
CA GLN A 28 -26.57 -10.09 12.37
C GLN A 28 -25.60 -10.48 11.25
N ALA A 29 -25.99 -11.36 10.35
CA ALA A 29 -25.18 -11.75 9.20
C ALA A 29 -24.92 -10.57 8.24
N SER A 30 -25.86 -9.62 8.12
CA SER A 30 -25.65 -8.40 7.33
C SER A 30 -24.62 -7.43 7.93
N GLN A 31 -24.27 -7.59 9.21
CA GLN A 31 -23.27 -6.81 9.92
C GLN A 31 -21.91 -7.53 10.03
N LEU A 32 -21.74 -8.68 9.36
CA LEU A 32 -20.49 -9.42 9.42
C LEU A 32 -19.38 -8.62 8.72
N GLU A 33 -18.37 -8.24 9.48
CA GLU A 33 -17.18 -7.57 8.97
C GLU A 33 -16.14 -8.61 8.54
N PHE A 34 -15.49 -8.37 7.40
CA PHE A 34 -14.37 -9.19 6.96
C PHE A 34 -13.14 -8.79 7.75
N ASN A 35 -12.55 -9.75 8.45
CA ASN A 35 -11.26 -9.59 9.06
C ASN A 35 -10.18 -9.98 8.05
N TYR A 36 -9.34 -9.01 7.68
CA TYR A 36 -8.25 -9.17 6.72
C TYR A 36 -6.90 -9.46 7.39
N ASP A 37 -6.90 -9.67 8.71
CA ASP A 37 -5.72 -10.08 9.45
C ASP A 37 -5.49 -11.60 9.29
N PHE A 38 -4.67 -11.95 8.30
CA PHE A 38 -4.26 -13.33 8.03
C PHE A 38 -3.48 -13.97 9.19
N GLU A 39 -3.01 -13.19 10.15
CA GLU A 39 -2.19 -13.70 11.23
C GLU A 39 -3.02 -14.25 12.40
N GLN A 40 -4.33 -13.96 12.44
CA GLN A 40 -5.24 -14.52 13.45
C GLN A 40 -5.43 -16.04 13.33
N PHE A 41 -5.02 -16.62 12.21
CA PHE A 41 -4.97 -18.08 12.07
C PHE A 41 -3.83 -18.71 12.88
N PHE A 42 -2.84 -17.94 13.30
CA PHE A 42 -1.72 -18.44 14.10
C PHE A 42 -2.06 -18.51 15.60
N PRO A 43 -1.68 -19.59 16.31
CA PRO A 43 -1.92 -19.67 17.75
C PRO A 43 -1.10 -18.60 18.50
N ALA A 44 -1.78 -17.74 19.26
CA ALA A 44 -1.16 -16.60 19.93
C ALA A 44 0.03 -16.98 20.84
N ASP A 45 -0.07 -18.14 21.51
CA ASP A 45 0.90 -18.65 22.49
C ASP A 45 2.03 -19.51 21.87
N HIS A 46 2.08 -19.64 20.55
CA HIS A 46 3.15 -20.42 19.90
C HIS A 46 4.44 -19.59 19.81
N PRO A 47 5.63 -20.17 20.12
CA PRO A 47 6.90 -19.44 20.08
C PRO A 47 7.22 -18.86 18.70
N GLU A 48 6.89 -19.56 17.61
CA GLU A 48 7.06 -19.05 16.24
C GLU A 48 6.21 -17.81 15.96
N THR A 49 4.99 -17.74 16.53
CA THR A 49 4.12 -16.58 16.35
C THR A 49 4.63 -15.38 17.14
N GLN A 50 5.26 -15.60 18.31
CA GLN A 50 5.95 -14.54 19.05
C GLN A 50 7.15 -14.02 18.25
N PHE A 51 8.01 -14.91 17.76
CA PHE A 51 9.14 -14.53 16.91
C PHE A 51 8.72 -13.73 15.68
N TYR A 52 7.65 -14.16 14.99
CA TYR A 52 7.12 -13.47 13.84
C TYR A 52 6.61 -12.05 14.18
N ARG A 53 5.87 -11.90 15.30
CA ARG A 53 5.40 -10.58 15.74
C ARG A 53 6.56 -9.65 16.11
N ASP A 54 7.55 -10.15 16.83
CA ASP A 54 8.75 -9.37 17.19
C ASP A 54 9.54 -8.93 15.95
N PHE A 55 9.66 -9.82 14.96
CA PHE A 55 10.27 -9.51 13.67
C PHE A 55 9.48 -8.41 12.96
N ARG A 56 8.16 -8.55 12.85
CA ARG A 56 7.28 -7.56 12.21
C ARG A 56 7.31 -6.21 12.92
N ASP A 57 7.32 -6.18 14.25
CA ASP A 57 7.38 -4.94 15.02
C ASP A 57 8.72 -4.20 14.79
N GLN A 58 9.80 -4.93 14.47
CA GLN A 58 11.11 -4.36 14.20
C GLN A 58 11.32 -3.97 12.72
N PHE A 59 10.80 -4.75 11.78
CA PHE A 59 11.07 -4.58 10.35
C PHE A 59 9.88 -4.07 9.52
N GLY A 60 8.69 -4.02 10.13
CA GLY A 60 7.43 -3.69 9.47
C GLY A 60 6.72 -4.92 8.88
N SER A 61 5.54 -4.67 8.32
CA SER A 61 4.73 -5.65 7.59
C SER A 61 5.02 -5.58 6.09
N ASP A 62 5.04 -6.74 5.44
CA ASP A 62 5.39 -6.90 4.03
C ASP A 62 4.24 -6.58 3.06
N ASN A 63 3.05 -6.21 3.56
CA ASN A 63 1.84 -6.04 2.73
C ASN A 63 1.25 -4.62 2.73
N ASP A 64 1.87 -3.67 3.44
CA ASP A 64 1.30 -2.33 3.64
C ASP A 64 1.86 -1.29 2.67
N PHE A 65 1.91 -1.63 1.37
CA PHE A 65 2.39 -0.70 0.34
C PHE A 65 1.69 -0.84 -1.01
N LEU A 66 1.74 0.25 -1.77
CA LEU A 66 1.30 0.36 -3.17
C LEU A 66 2.48 0.76 -4.06
N ILE A 67 2.48 0.33 -5.32
CA ILE A 67 3.51 0.70 -6.30
C ILE A 67 2.87 1.51 -7.41
N VAL A 68 3.39 2.72 -7.63
CA VAL A 68 2.94 3.61 -8.71
C VAL A 68 4.05 3.72 -9.76
N GLY A 69 3.74 3.32 -10.99
CA GLY A 69 4.68 3.33 -12.10
C GLY A 69 4.45 4.48 -13.08
N PHE A 70 5.52 5.18 -13.45
CA PHE A 70 5.58 6.20 -14.50
C PHE A 70 6.44 5.69 -15.66
N GLU A 71 5.96 5.81 -16.89
CA GLU A 71 6.69 5.39 -18.08
C GLU A 71 7.02 6.58 -19.00
N GLY A 72 8.19 6.53 -19.60
CA GLY A 72 8.64 7.45 -20.63
C GLY A 72 9.62 6.80 -21.60
N ASP A 73 10.15 7.59 -22.54
CA ASP A 73 11.12 7.08 -23.51
C ASP A 73 12.51 6.88 -22.93
N SER A 74 12.86 7.67 -21.92
CA SER A 74 14.12 7.59 -21.20
C SER A 74 13.99 8.26 -19.83
N LEU A 75 14.96 7.99 -18.95
CA LEU A 75 15.10 8.63 -17.64
C LEU A 75 15.60 10.08 -17.79
N SER A 76 14.74 10.90 -18.40
CA SER A 76 14.99 12.29 -18.71
C SER A 76 14.64 13.20 -17.53
N GLN A 77 15.18 14.42 -17.55
CA GLN A 77 14.82 15.47 -16.60
C GLN A 77 13.30 15.75 -16.59
N ALA A 78 12.65 15.69 -17.75
CA ALA A 78 11.20 15.89 -17.85
C ALA A 78 10.43 14.79 -17.09
N LEU A 79 10.78 13.52 -17.31
CA LEU A 79 10.16 12.39 -16.59
C LEU A 79 10.40 12.51 -15.08
N LEU A 80 11.63 12.83 -14.66
CA LEU A 80 11.96 12.97 -13.24
C LEU A 80 11.24 14.15 -12.58
N ALA A 81 11.11 15.28 -13.28
CA ALA A 81 10.36 16.44 -12.78
C ALA A 81 8.85 16.13 -12.67
N GLU A 82 8.30 15.39 -13.64
CA GLU A 82 6.92 14.90 -13.59
C GLU A 82 6.70 13.98 -12.38
N VAL A 83 7.55 12.95 -12.22
CA VAL A 83 7.50 12.04 -11.08
C VAL A 83 7.57 12.82 -9.76
N ASP A 84 8.51 13.76 -9.63
CA ASP A 84 8.66 14.55 -8.41
C ASP A 84 7.42 15.40 -8.09
N GLY A 85 6.75 15.93 -9.11
CA GLY A 85 5.51 16.69 -8.98
C GLY A 85 4.38 15.90 -8.32
N HIS A 86 4.36 14.58 -8.46
CA HIS A 86 3.36 13.71 -7.84
C HIS A 86 3.72 13.23 -6.45
N VAL A 87 4.99 13.29 -6.03
CA VAL A 87 5.44 12.72 -4.75
C VAL A 87 4.71 13.33 -3.56
N GLN A 88 4.51 14.65 -3.54
CA GLN A 88 3.82 15.30 -2.43
C GLN A 88 2.32 14.95 -2.41
N ALA A 89 1.66 15.00 -3.56
CA ALA A 89 0.24 14.64 -3.66
C ALA A 89 -0.04 13.20 -3.21
N LEU A 90 0.87 12.27 -3.52
CA LEU A 90 0.78 10.87 -3.07
C LEU A 90 1.03 10.73 -1.57
N ARG A 91 1.95 11.52 -0.98
CA ARG A 91 2.17 11.55 0.48
C ARG A 91 0.98 12.09 1.25
N ASP A 92 0.23 13.01 0.65
CA ASP A 92 -0.92 13.66 1.29
C ASP A 92 -2.20 12.79 1.21
N LEU A 93 -2.14 11.61 0.56
CA LEU A 93 -3.26 10.66 0.51
C LEU A 93 -3.57 10.08 1.91
N PRO A 94 -4.84 9.74 2.18
CA PRO A 94 -5.26 9.24 3.48
C PRO A 94 -4.50 7.96 3.85
N ALA A 95 -4.02 7.90 5.08
CA ALA A 95 -3.27 6.77 5.65
C ALA A 95 -1.92 6.47 4.97
N VAL A 96 -1.42 7.28 4.03
CA VAL A 96 -0.05 7.13 3.52
C VAL A 96 0.92 7.69 4.55
N GLU A 97 1.92 6.90 4.94
CA GLU A 97 2.95 7.28 5.92
C GLU A 97 4.23 7.74 5.23
N SER A 98 4.59 7.09 4.12
CA SER A 98 5.81 7.41 3.39
C SER A 98 5.69 7.14 1.89
N VAL A 99 6.44 7.90 1.09
CA VAL A 99 6.57 7.67 -0.35
C VAL A 99 8.04 7.68 -0.72
N GLN A 100 8.53 6.52 -1.13
CA GLN A 100 9.88 6.33 -1.64
C GLN A 100 9.90 6.67 -3.14
N SER A 101 10.70 7.67 -3.50
CA SER A 101 10.88 8.13 -4.88
C SER A 101 12.37 8.25 -5.20
N PRO A 102 12.85 7.77 -6.36
CA PRO A 102 14.21 8.06 -6.83
C PRO A 102 14.54 9.54 -6.90
N THR A 103 13.54 10.42 -7.08
CA THR A 103 13.73 11.88 -7.18
C THR A 103 14.00 12.55 -5.84
N ARG A 104 13.61 11.91 -4.73
CA ARG A 104 13.76 12.44 -3.35
C ARG A 104 14.50 11.49 -2.41
N LEU A 105 15.10 10.42 -2.95
CA LEU A 105 15.83 9.45 -2.15
C LEU A 105 17.22 9.99 -1.82
N ASN A 106 17.58 9.96 -0.54
CA ASN A 106 18.93 10.26 -0.08
C ASN A 106 19.64 8.97 0.29
N LEU A 107 20.90 8.87 -0.12
CA LEU A 107 21.77 7.77 0.18
C LEU A 107 22.71 8.15 1.32
N PRO A 108 22.86 7.29 2.34
CA PRO A 108 23.94 7.42 3.30
C PRO A 108 25.27 7.12 2.60
N VAL A 109 26.19 8.08 2.63
CA VAL A 109 27.55 7.93 2.13
C VAL A 109 28.51 8.14 3.29
N ARG A 110 29.49 7.25 3.41
CA ARG A 110 30.55 7.39 4.40
C ARG A 110 31.80 7.91 3.72
N ASP A 111 32.31 9.04 4.21
CA ASP A 111 33.54 9.63 3.71
C ASP A 111 34.73 8.68 4.00
N PRO A 112 35.49 8.26 2.98
CA PRO A 112 36.59 7.32 3.17
C PRO A 112 37.75 7.89 4.01
N LEU A 113 37.91 9.22 4.07
CA LEU A 113 39.06 9.87 4.70
C LEU A 113 38.79 10.21 6.17
N SER A 114 37.63 10.81 6.44
CA SER A 114 37.20 11.26 7.77
C SER A 114 36.31 10.25 8.49
N GLY A 115 35.76 9.27 7.78
CA GLY A 115 34.84 8.26 8.34
C GLY A 115 33.45 8.81 8.71
N MET A 116 33.18 10.09 8.46
CA MET A 116 31.90 10.75 8.72
C MET A 116 30.83 10.25 7.75
N ALA A 117 29.61 10.06 8.26
CA ALA A 117 28.45 9.75 7.44
C ALA A 117 27.71 11.04 7.04
N PHE A 118 27.38 11.18 5.77
CA PHE A 118 26.55 12.26 5.24
C PHE A 118 25.49 11.70 4.29
N GLN A 119 24.44 12.47 4.05
CA GLN A 119 23.37 12.11 3.12
C GLN A 119 23.62 12.80 1.79
N ARG A 120 23.51 12.04 0.69
CA ARG A 120 23.63 12.55 -0.67
C ARG A 120 22.39 12.17 -1.48
N PRO A 121 21.77 13.09 -2.24
CA PRO A 121 20.69 12.74 -3.16
C PRO A 121 21.11 11.62 -4.11
N LEU A 122 20.20 10.69 -4.39
CA LEU A 122 20.41 9.64 -5.38
C LEU A 122 20.61 10.24 -6.77
N LEU A 123 19.75 11.18 -7.14
CA LEU A 123 19.76 11.89 -8.42
C LEU A 123 19.69 13.40 -8.16
N ASP A 124 20.67 14.15 -8.66
CA ASP A 124 20.49 15.58 -8.91
C ASP A 124 19.90 15.75 -10.31
N TRP A 125 18.56 15.79 -10.39
CA TRP A 125 17.82 15.87 -11.64
C TRP A 125 17.54 17.30 -12.09
N ALA A 126 17.84 18.31 -11.28
CA ALA A 126 17.68 19.71 -11.64
C ALA A 126 18.82 20.19 -12.55
N ASP A 127 20.03 19.64 -12.37
CA ASP A 127 21.21 19.94 -13.19
C ASP A 127 21.48 18.83 -14.21
N ALA A 128 21.39 19.16 -15.50
CA ALA A 128 21.57 18.20 -16.59
C ALA A 128 22.98 17.56 -16.62
N GLU A 129 24.03 18.30 -16.25
CA GLU A 129 25.39 17.74 -16.23
C GLU A 129 25.53 16.72 -15.09
N GLN A 130 25.01 17.06 -13.90
CA GLN A 130 25.05 16.16 -12.75
C GLN A 130 24.16 14.94 -12.95
N LEU A 131 22.97 15.12 -13.53
CA LEU A 131 22.06 14.02 -13.86
C LEU A 131 22.75 12.98 -14.74
N SER A 132 23.51 13.40 -15.76
CA SER A 132 24.22 12.44 -16.63
C SER A 132 25.22 11.55 -15.85
N LYS A 133 25.93 12.12 -14.88
CA LYS A 133 26.89 11.42 -14.00
C LYS A 133 26.16 10.54 -12.99
N ASP A 134 25.02 10.98 -12.49
CA ASP A 134 24.17 10.20 -11.58
C ASP A 134 23.53 9.01 -12.28
N LEU A 135 23.03 9.17 -13.50
CA LEU A 135 22.48 8.09 -14.30
C LEU A 135 23.52 7.02 -14.64
N ALA A 136 24.78 7.41 -14.88
CA ALA A 136 25.87 6.44 -15.07
C ALA A 136 26.11 5.61 -13.80
N ARG A 137 26.10 6.24 -12.62
CA ARG A 137 26.25 5.57 -11.33
C ARG A 137 25.04 4.70 -10.99
N LEU A 138 23.84 5.20 -11.26
CA LEU A 138 22.57 4.52 -11.04
C LEU A 138 22.54 3.16 -11.76
N ARG A 139 23.00 3.09 -13.02
CA ARG A 139 23.02 1.85 -13.80
C ARG A 139 23.86 0.72 -13.18
N ALA A 140 24.82 1.04 -12.31
CA ALA A 140 25.65 0.07 -11.61
C ALA A 140 25.08 -0.35 -10.25
N ARG A 141 23.89 0.13 -9.89
CA ARG A 141 23.24 -0.10 -8.60
C ARG A 141 22.08 -1.07 -8.70
N ASP A 142 22.28 -2.30 -8.24
CA ASP A 142 21.23 -3.33 -8.21
C ASP A 142 20.16 -3.06 -7.13
N ASP A 143 20.43 -2.18 -6.16
CA ASP A 143 19.46 -1.80 -5.14
C ASP A 143 18.38 -0.84 -5.66
N VAL A 144 18.68 -0.10 -6.74
CA VAL A 144 17.75 0.87 -7.34
C VAL A 144 17.27 0.42 -8.72
N MET A 145 18.17 -0.07 -9.57
CA MET A 145 17.82 -0.61 -10.89
C MET A 145 17.11 -1.95 -10.73
N GLY A 146 15.98 -2.11 -11.40
CA GLY A 146 15.09 -3.27 -11.24
C GLY A 146 14.04 -3.09 -10.13
N ASN A 147 14.30 -2.22 -9.14
CA ASN A 147 13.36 -1.94 -8.04
C ASN A 147 12.58 -0.64 -8.28
N LEU A 148 13.27 0.50 -8.32
CA LEU A 148 12.65 1.82 -8.48
C LEU A 148 12.83 2.40 -9.89
N VAL A 149 13.78 1.90 -10.66
CA VAL A 149 14.03 2.32 -12.05
C VAL A 149 14.16 1.09 -12.92
N SER A 150 13.47 1.03 -14.05
CA SER A 150 13.55 -0.12 -14.95
C SER A 150 14.98 -0.29 -15.51
N PRO A 151 15.47 -1.52 -15.75
CA PRO A 151 16.77 -1.76 -16.39
C PRO A 151 16.93 -1.05 -17.75
N SER A 152 15.82 -0.87 -18.47
CA SER A 152 15.76 -0.12 -19.73
C SER A 152 15.87 1.40 -19.55
N GLY A 153 15.71 1.92 -18.33
CA GLY A 153 15.65 3.35 -18.04
C GLY A 153 14.40 4.04 -18.58
N ARG A 154 13.32 3.29 -18.81
CA ARG A 154 12.06 3.77 -19.41
C ARG A 154 10.92 3.86 -18.42
N ALA A 155 11.08 3.31 -17.22
CA ALA A 155 10.07 3.44 -16.18
C ALA A 155 10.70 3.75 -14.83
N VAL A 156 9.94 4.48 -14.01
CA VAL A 156 10.24 4.83 -12.63
C VAL A 156 9.08 4.36 -11.77
N ALA A 157 9.38 3.68 -10.67
CA ALA A 157 8.41 3.24 -9.69
C ALA A 157 8.56 4.07 -8.40
N LEU A 158 7.41 4.42 -7.82
CA LEU A 158 7.26 4.96 -6.49
C LEU A 158 6.65 3.88 -5.60
N THR A 159 7.16 3.74 -4.38
CA THR A 159 6.56 2.86 -3.37
C THR A 159 5.90 3.72 -2.30
N LEU A 160 4.60 3.54 -2.10
CA LEU A 160 3.80 4.26 -1.11
C LEU A 160 3.54 3.30 0.04
N GLN A 161 4.07 3.56 1.22
CA GLN A 161 3.73 2.81 2.42
C GLN A 161 2.54 3.47 3.10
N HIS A 162 1.55 2.66 3.45
CA HIS A 162 0.39 3.11 4.22
C HIS A 162 0.43 2.54 5.64
N ALA A 163 -0.40 3.10 6.51
CA ALA A 163 -0.55 2.64 7.88
C ALA A 163 -0.87 1.14 7.92
N GLN A 164 -0.25 0.42 8.84
CA GLN A 164 -0.46 -1.01 9.01
C GLN A 164 -1.85 -1.28 9.62
N GLY A 165 -2.45 -2.40 9.23
CA GLY A 165 -3.71 -2.86 9.83
C GLY A 165 -4.91 -1.96 9.52
N LEU A 166 -4.95 -1.35 8.33
CA LEU A 166 -6.10 -0.57 7.88
C LEU A 166 -7.37 -1.42 7.92
N SER A 167 -8.43 -0.87 8.53
CA SER A 167 -9.77 -1.45 8.42
C SER A 167 -10.23 -1.47 6.96
N LYS A 168 -11.22 -2.30 6.63
CA LYS A 168 -11.82 -2.33 5.29
C LYS A 168 -12.22 -0.92 4.81
N ALA A 169 -12.87 -0.14 5.68
CA ALA A 169 -13.25 1.24 5.36
C ALA A 169 -12.03 2.15 5.10
N GLY A 170 -10.93 1.92 5.82
CA GLY A 170 -9.64 2.60 5.57
C GLY A 170 -9.04 2.22 4.22
N CYS A 171 -9.02 0.94 3.88
CA CYS A 171 -8.57 0.45 2.57
C CYS A 171 -9.44 1.00 1.43
N ASP A 172 -10.77 0.99 1.59
CA ASP A 172 -11.71 1.54 0.61
C ASP A 172 -11.49 3.04 0.41
N SER A 173 -11.24 3.79 1.50
CA SER A 173 -10.92 5.22 1.45
C SER A 173 -9.59 5.51 0.74
N LEU A 174 -8.55 4.74 1.04
CA LEU A 174 -7.24 4.87 0.38
C LEU A 174 -7.36 4.51 -1.10
N ALA A 175 -8.01 3.40 -1.44
CA ALA A 175 -8.22 2.97 -2.81
C ALA A 175 -8.99 4.03 -3.62
N ALA A 176 -10.07 4.59 -3.07
CA ALA A 176 -10.81 5.67 -3.71
C ALA A 176 -9.96 6.93 -3.92
N ALA A 177 -9.13 7.29 -2.94
CA ALA A 177 -8.25 8.46 -3.04
C ALA A 177 -7.16 8.27 -4.09
N VAL A 178 -6.55 7.07 -4.17
CA VAL A 178 -5.54 6.76 -5.20
C VAL A 178 -6.17 6.73 -6.59
N LEU A 179 -7.36 6.16 -6.76
CA LEU A 179 -8.07 6.17 -8.04
C LEU A 179 -8.43 7.59 -8.49
N ALA A 180 -8.85 8.45 -7.56
CA ALA A 180 -9.11 9.87 -7.84
C ALA A 180 -7.82 10.59 -8.25
N TRP A 181 -6.72 10.40 -7.51
CA TRP A 181 -5.40 10.94 -7.86
C TRP A 181 -4.96 10.47 -9.25
N LYS A 182 -5.12 9.19 -9.56
CA LYS A 182 -4.76 8.62 -10.86
C LYS A 182 -5.56 9.26 -12.00
N ALA A 183 -6.87 9.42 -11.82
CA ALA A 183 -7.73 10.06 -12.80
C ALA A 183 -7.35 11.53 -13.03
N ASP A 184 -6.85 12.22 -12.02
CA ASP A 184 -6.36 13.60 -12.12
C ASP A 184 -4.99 13.65 -12.83
N ALA A 185 -4.11 12.70 -12.52
CA ALA A 185 -2.79 12.55 -13.15
C ALA A 185 -2.91 12.22 -14.65
N GLU A 186 -3.74 11.27 -15.06
CA GLU A 186 -3.90 10.88 -16.48
C GLU A 186 -4.40 12.04 -17.36
N ARG A 187 -5.17 12.99 -16.80
CA ARG A 187 -5.59 14.22 -17.51
C ARG A 187 -4.44 15.20 -17.78
N GLY A 188 -3.32 15.05 -17.07
CA GLY A 188 -2.13 15.90 -17.15
C GLY A 188 -1.02 15.42 -18.11
N SER A 189 -1.26 14.37 -18.91
CA SER A 189 -0.27 13.65 -19.75
C SER A 189 0.52 12.53 -19.05
N VAL A 190 -0.02 11.97 -17.95
CA VAL A 190 0.69 10.93 -17.18
C VAL A 190 0.35 9.54 -17.71
N HIS A 191 1.37 8.74 -18.06
CA HIS A 191 1.23 7.31 -18.32
C HIS A 191 1.35 6.51 -17.02
N VAL A 192 0.35 6.59 -16.14
CA VAL A 192 0.27 5.75 -14.93
C VAL A 192 -0.20 4.36 -15.33
N LYS A 193 0.71 3.38 -15.41
CA LYS A 193 0.36 2.01 -15.83
C LYS A 193 -0.04 1.06 -14.71
N GLY A 194 0.18 1.42 -13.44
CA GLY A 194 -0.17 0.57 -12.31
C GLY A 194 -0.28 1.34 -11.00
N VAL A 195 -1.24 0.91 -10.20
CA VAL A 195 -1.44 1.15 -8.76
C VAL A 195 -1.80 -0.19 -8.16
#